data_AF-A0A1J6HUR2-F1
#
_entry.id   AF-A0A1J6HUR2-F1
#
_cell.length_a   1.000
_cell.length_b   1.000
_cell.length_c   1.000
_cell.angle_alpha   90.00
_cell.angle_beta   90.00
_cell.angle_gamma   90.00
#
_symmetry.space_group_name_H-M   'P 1'
#
loop_
_entity.id
_entity.type
_entity.pdbx_description
1 polymer ?
#
loop_
_entity_poly.entity_id
_entity_poly.type
_entity_poly.pdbx_seq_one_letter_code
_entity_poly.pdbx_strand_id
1 'polypeptide(L)'
;MWTPDASIISTAEQRQAAALAAAVETYRKAIQSLIDGKAHEKQYDDGNSLASYVNSTVSEWAAEAQAFVVWRDQVWAYALAELAKVQKAEREQPSVDDFLAELPAFEWPTAA
;
A
#
# COMPACT_ATOMS: atom_id res chain seq x y z
N MET A 1 -0.01 -40.17 32.49
CA MET A 1 0.52 -38.90 31.95
C MET A 1 -0.22 -38.61 30.67
N TRP A 2 -1.12 -37.62 30.69
CA TRP A 2 -1.74 -37.12 29.47
C TRP A 2 -0.84 -36.02 28.91
N THR A 3 -0.36 -36.21 27.68
CA THR A 3 0.34 -35.19 26.89
C THR A 3 -0.69 -34.68 25.88
N PRO A 4 -1.23 -33.45 26.01
CA PRO A 4 -2.10 -32.92 24.98
C PRO A 4 -1.35 -32.83 23.65
N ASP A 5 -2.04 -33.20 22.58
CA ASP A 5 -1.54 -33.19 21.20
C ASP A 5 -1.24 -31.74 20.78
N ALA A 6 -0.03 -31.50 20.28
CA ALA A 6 0.40 -30.16 19.86
C ALA A 6 -0.44 -29.60 18.69
N SER A 7 -1.24 -30.45 18.03
CA SER A 7 -2.13 -30.09 16.92
C SER A 7 -3.39 -29.33 17.35
N ILE A 8 -3.72 -29.29 18.66
CA ILE A 8 -4.80 -28.45 19.22
C ILE A 8 -4.29 -27.01 19.49
N ILE A 9 -2.99 -26.77 19.31
CA ILE A 9 -2.29 -25.49 19.49
C ILE A 9 -2.24 -24.74 18.13
N SER A 10 -3.41 -24.51 17.53
CA SER A 10 -3.62 -23.24 16.84
C SER A 10 -4.56 -22.44 17.74
N THR A 11 -3.97 -21.78 18.73
CA THR A 11 -4.74 -21.02 19.73
C THR A 11 -5.54 -19.92 19.03
N ALA A 12 -6.65 -19.47 19.64
CA ALA A 12 -7.46 -18.38 19.08
C ALA A 12 -6.61 -17.13 18.74
N GLU A 13 -5.56 -16.90 19.52
CA GLU A 13 -4.56 -15.85 19.32
C GLU A 13 -3.77 -16.00 18.00
N GLN A 14 -3.31 -17.20 17.66
CA GLN A 14 -2.60 -17.44 16.40
C GLN A 14 -3.51 -17.25 15.18
N ARG A 15 -4.79 -17.66 15.29
CA ARG A 15 -5.78 -17.42 14.22
C ARG A 15 -6.08 -15.93 14.04
N GLN A 16 -6.17 -15.20 15.15
CA GLN A 16 -6.35 -13.75 15.12
C GLN A 16 -5.14 -13.05 14.47
N ALA A 17 -3.92 -13.43 14.85
CA ALA A 17 -2.70 -12.89 14.25
C ALA A 17 -2.60 -13.20 12.74
N ALA A 18 -2.95 -14.41 12.33
CA ALA A 18 -2.96 -14.79 10.91
C ALA A 18 -4.02 -14.01 10.11
N ALA A 19 -5.21 -13.79 10.68
CA ALA A 19 -6.26 -13.00 10.04
C ALA A 19 -5.85 -11.53 9.86
N LEU A 20 -5.21 -10.95 10.88
CA LEU A 20 -4.66 -9.60 10.82
C LEU A 20 -3.55 -9.48 9.78
N ALA A 21 -2.62 -10.45 9.72
CA ALA A 21 -1.56 -10.46 8.71
C ALA A 21 -2.13 -10.58 7.29
N ALA A 22 -3.14 -11.43 7.08
CA ALA A 22 -3.83 -11.54 5.80
C ALA A 22 -4.54 -10.24 5.41
N ALA A 23 -5.19 -9.57 6.37
CA ALA A 23 -5.80 -8.27 6.16
C ALA A 23 -4.78 -7.20 5.73
N VAL A 24 -3.66 -7.09 6.45
CA VAL A 24 -2.56 -6.16 6.10
C VAL A 24 -2.05 -6.40 4.68
N GLU A 25 -1.92 -7.66 4.27
CA GLU A 25 -1.54 -8.01 2.90
C GLU A 25 -2.60 -7.60 1.87
N THR A 26 -3.89 -7.73 2.20
CA THR A 26 -4.97 -7.25 1.33
C THR A 26 -4.88 -5.75 1.08
N TYR A 27 -4.65 -4.93 2.12
CA TYR A 27 -4.45 -3.49 1.93
C TYR A 27 -3.21 -3.20 1.09
N ARG A 28 -2.08 -3.87 1.39
CA ARG A 28 -0.83 -3.68 0.64
C ARG A 28 -1.03 -3.91 -0.85
N LYS A 29 -1.71 -5.00 -1.23
CA LYS A 29 -2.03 -5.29 -2.63
C LYS A 29 -2.94 -4.25 -3.27
N ALA A 30 -3.96 -3.79 -2.55
CA ALA A 30 -4.87 -2.77 -3.04
C ALA A 30 -4.16 -1.42 -3.26
N ILE A 31 -3.30 -1.01 -2.33
CA ILE A 31 -2.48 0.21 -2.44
C ILE A 31 -1.50 0.09 -3.62
N GLN A 32 -0.82 -1.05 -3.76
CA GLN A 32 0.08 -1.29 -4.88
C GLN A 32 -0.67 -1.20 -6.22
N SER A 33 -1.86 -1.82 -6.30
CA SER A 33 -2.70 -1.75 -7.50
C SER A 33 -3.16 -0.32 -7.82
N LEU A 34 -3.43 0.52 -6.81
CA LEU A 34 -3.75 1.94 -7.00
C LEU A 34 -2.54 2.69 -7.59
N ILE A 35 -1.36 2.46 -7.03
CA ILE A 35 -0.09 3.08 -7.47
C ILE A 35 0.24 2.68 -8.91
N ASP A 36 0.13 1.41 -9.24
CA ASP A 36 0.40 0.90 -10.60
C ASP A 36 -0.67 1.38 -11.58
N GLY A 37 -1.94 1.43 -11.15
CA GLY A 37 -3.03 2.02 -11.92
C GLY A 37 -2.75 3.47 -12.32
N LYS A 38 -2.15 4.27 -11.43
CA LYS A 38 -1.71 5.63 -11.77
C LYS A 38 -0.62 5.63 -12.81
N ALA A 39 0.40 4.78 -12.69
CA ALA A 39 1.44 4.68 -13.71
C ALA A 39 0.87 4.33 -15.11
N HIS A 40 -0.12 3.45 -15.16
CA HIS A 40 -0.79 3.06 -16.41
C HIS A 40 -1.57 4.20 -17.10
N GLU A 41 -2.04 5.22 -16.37
CA GLU A 41 -2.70 6.40 -16.98
C GLU A 41 -1.77 7.12 -17.99
N LYS A 42 -0.45 6.99 -17.81
CA LYS A 42 0.60 7.55 -18.68
C LYS A 42 1.37 6.48 -19.46
N GLN A 43 0.80 5.28 -19.59
CA GLN A 43 1.36 4.15 -20.33
C GLN A 43 2.69 3.59 -19.80
N TYR A 44 3.01 3.83 -18.53
CA TYR A 44 4.09 3.11 -17.85
C TYR A 44 3.64 1.69 -17.48
N ASP A 45 4.60 0.76 -17.41
CA ASP A 45 4.33 -0.65 -17.09
C ASP A 45 3.85 -0.85 -15.65
N ASP A 46 4.37 -0.07 -14.70
CA ASP A 46 4.01 -0.08 -13.28
C ASP A 46 4.60 1.15 -12.57
N GLY A 47 4.31 1.30 -11.28
CA GLY A 47 4.85 2.39 -10.47
C GLY A 47 6.38 2.38 -10.31
N ASN A 48 7.04 1.22 -10.50
CA ASN A 48 8.49 1.14 -10.46
C ASN A 48 9.11 1.64 -11.79
N SER A 49 8.49 1.30 -12.92
CA SER A 49 8.84 1.81 -14.25
C SER A 49 8.73 3.33 -14.28
N LEU A 50 7.60 3.91 -13.88
CA LEU A 50 7.44 5.38 -13.78
C LEU A 50 8.50 6.01 -12.86
N ALA A 51 8.68 5.47 -11.66
CA ALA A 51 9.67 6.01 -10.71
C ALA A 51 11.12 5.93 -11.24
N SER A 52 11.43 5.04 -12.18
CA SER A 52 12.78 4.96 -12.76
C SER A 52 13.16 6.18 -13.60
N TYR A 53 12.17 6.94 -14.09
CA TYR A 53 12.38 8.12 -14.94
C TYR A 53 12.68 9.42 -14.17
N VAL A 54 12.80 9.39 -12.84
CA VAL A 54 13.10 10.59 -12.02
C VAL A 54 14.33 11.37 -12.49
N ASN A 55 15.30 10.71 -13.12
CA ASN A 55 16.52 11.33 -13.66
C ASN A 55 16.59 11.28 -15.20
N SER A 56 15.43 11.17 -15.86
CA SER A 56 15.34 11.15 -17.32
C SER A 56 15.93 12.43 -17.94
N THR A 57 16.56 12.30 -19.11
CA THR A 57 16.98 13.46 -19.93
C THR A 57 15.82 14.12 -20.66
N VAL A 58 14.66 13.45 -20.71
CA VAL A 58 13.39 14.01 -21.21
C VAL A 58 12.68 14.68 -20.04
N SER A 59 12.58 16.01 -20.10
CA SER A 59 12.07 16.84 -18.99
C SER A 59 10.65 16.49 -18.57
N GLU A 60 9.79 16.11 -19.51
CA GLU A 60 8.41 15.68 -19.23
C GLU A 60 8.38 14.43 -18.34
N TRP A 61 9.08 13.36 -18.74
CA TRP A 61 9.13 12.11 -17.97
C TRP A 61 9.78 12.30 -16.60
N ALA A 62 10.79 13.16 -16.52
CA ALA A 62 11.42 13.51 -15.25
C ALA A 62 10.42 14.19 -14.31
N ALA A 63 9.67 15.19 -14.80
CA ALA A 63 8.66 15.90 -14.02
C ALA A 63 7.52 14.98 -13.57
N GLU A 64 7.03 14.11 -14.45
CA GLU A 64 5.99 13.11 -14.13
C GLU A 64 6.46 12.13 -13.05
N ALA A 65 7.67 11.57 -13.21
CA ALA A 65 8.24 10.64 -12.25
C ALA A 65 8.50 11.29 -10.88
N GLN A 66 8.96 12.54 -10.85
CA GLN A 66 9.20 13.27 -9.60
C GLN A 66 7.90 13.55 -8.85
N ALA A 67 6.86 14.02 -9.55
CA ALA A 67 5.54 14.22 -8.96
C ALA A 67 4.96 12.90 -8.41
N PHE A 68 5.07 11.83 -9.21
CA PHE A 68 4.59 10.51 -8.82
C PHE A 68 5.32 9.95 -7.60
N VAL A 69 6.65 10.04 -7.53
CA VAL A 69 7.42 9.54 -6.38
C VAL A 69 7.04 10.29 -5.10
N VAL A 70 6.89 11.62 -5.15
CA VAL A 70 6.45 12.40 -3.99
C VAL A 70 5.08 11.95 -3.49
N TRP A 71 4.13 11.74 -4.40
CA TRP A 71 2.80 11.24 -4.03
C TRP A 71 2.85 9.81 -3.48
N ARG A 72 3.59 8.92 -4.15
CA ARG A 72 3.75 7.52 -3.73
C ARG A 72 4.35 7.42 -2.33
N ASP A 73 5.30 8.28 -1.99
CA ASP A 73 5.89 8.36 -0.66
C ASP A 73 4.84 8.77 0.39
N GLN A 74 3.98 9.75 0.09
CA GLN A 74 2.89 10.15 0.98
C GLN A 74 1.86 9.04 1.18
N VAL A 75 1.49 8.33 0.11
CA VAL A 75 0.58 7.18 0.15
C VAL A 75 1.13 6.09 1.07
N TRP A 76 2.39 5.69 0.89
CA TRP A 76 2.98 4.63 1.71
C TRP A 76 3.20 5.08 3.16
N ALA A 77 3.62 6.33 3.39
CA ALA A 77 3.77 6.86 4.73
C ALA A 77 2.44 6.83 5.51
N TYR A 78 1.36 7.30 4.88
CA TYR A 78 0.01 7.23 5.46
C TYR A 78 -0.41 5.78 5.71
N ALA A 79 -0.30 4.93 4.68
CA ALA A 79 -0.79 3.56 4.75
C ALA A 79 -0.09 2.75 5.85
N LEU A 80 1.24 2.84 5.95
CA LEU A 80 2.01 2.14 6.97
C LEU A 80 1.67 2.65 8.38
N ALA A 81 1.44 3.96 8.55
CA ALA A 81 1.04 4.53 9.83
C ALA A 81 -0.33 4.03 10.28
N GLU A 82 -1.33 4.05 9.39
CA GLU A 82 -2.70 3.61 9.73
C GLU A 82 -2.77 2.09 9.93
N LEU A 83 -2.09 1.30 9.10
CA LEU A 83 -2.03 -0.16 9.28
C LEU A 83 -1.31 -0.54 10.58
N ALA A 84 -0.35 0.25 11.05
CA ALA A 84 0.27 0.04 12.35
C ALA A 84 -0.72 0.28 13.51
N LYS A 85 -1.61 1.28 13.41
CA LYS A 85 -2.66 1.52 14.40
C LYS A 85 -3.66 0.37 14.45
N VAL A 86 -4.07 -0.15 13.29
CA VAL A 86 -4.97 -1.33 13.21
C VAL A 86 -4.30 -2.54 13.87
N GLN A 87 -3.01 -2.78 13.61
CA GLN A 87 -2.29 -3.90 14.23
C GLN A 87 -2.14 -3.77 15.75
N LYS A 88 -2.07 -2.55 16.27
CA LYS A 88 -2.03 -2.25 17.71
C LYS A 88 -3.41 -2.17 18.35
N ALA A 89 -4.49 -2.41 17.60
CA ALA A 89 -5.87 -2.21 18.02
C ALA A 89 -6.18 -0.77 18.50
N GLU A 90 -5.41 0.22 18.03
CA GLU A 90 -5.63 1.65 18.27
C GLU A 90 -6.66 2.26 17.31
N ARG A 91 -7.01 1.50 16.25
CA ARG A 91 -7.97 1.86 15.22
C ARG A 91 -8.75 0.61 14.79
N GLU A 92 -10.05 0.73 14.60
CA GLU A 92 -10.85 -0.34 14.00
C GLU A 92 -10.41 -0.59 12.57
N GLN A 93 -10.38 -1.85 12.15
CA GLN A 93 -10.01 -2.22 10.79
C GLN A 93 -11.10 -1.72 9.80
N PRO A 94 -10.80 -0.75 8.91
CA PRO A 94 -11.78 -0.23 7.96
C PRO A 94 -12.01 -1.20 6.80
N SER A 95 -12.98 -0.95 5.92
CA SER A 95 -13.00 -1.68 4.63
C SER A 95 -11.80 -1.26 3.76
N VAL A 96 -11.47 -2.05 2.74
CA VAL A 96 -10.40 -1.67 1.79
C VAL A 96 -10.78 -0.40 1.05
N ASP A 97 -12.03 -0.27 0.62
CA ASP A 97 -12.50 0.90 -0.14
C ASP A 97 -12.46 2.17 0.70
N ASP A 98 -12.92 2.10 1.96
CA ASP A 98 -12.84 3.24 2.89
C ASP A 98 -11.38 3.66 3.13
N PHE A 99 -10.49 2.68 3.29
CA PHE A 99 -9.06 2.96 3.49
C PHE A 99 -8.43 3.63 2.26
N LEU A 100 -8.75 3.15 1.05
CA LEU A 100 -8.24 3.75 -0.18
C LEU A 100 -8.78 5.17 -0.40
N ALA A 101 -10.01 5.45 0.05
CA ALA A 101 -10.60 6.79 -0.02
C ALA A 101 -9.91 7.82 0.89
N GLU A 102 -9.18 7.38 1.92
CA GLU A 102 -8.39 8.25 2.80
C GLU A 102 -7.03 8.63 2.21
N LEU A 103 -6.58 7.94 1.16
CA LEU A 103 -5.25 8.16 0.60
C LEU A 103 -5.16 9.54 -0.08
N PRO A 104 -3.97 10.15 -0.07
CA PRO A 104 -3.72 11.41 -0.78
C PRO A 104 -4.16 11.32 -2.25
N ALA A 105 -4.91 12.31 -2.72
CA ALA A 105 -5.22 12.43 -4.14
C ALA A 105 -3.95 12.75 -4.94
N PHE A 106 -3.90 12.27 -6.19
CA PHE A 106 -2.82 12.56 -7.11
C PHE A 106 -3.30 13.43 -8.26
N GLU A 107 -2.51 14.45 -8.60
CA GLU A 107 -2.71 15.28 -9.77
C GLU A 107 -1.45 15.26 -10.63
N TRP A 108 -1.60 15.03 -11.94
CA TRP A 108 -0.49 15.08 -12.87
C TRP A 108 0.02 16.52 -13.01
N PRO A 109 1.35 16.73 -13.08
CA PRO A 109 1.87 18.04 -13.41
C PRO A 109 1.37 18.45 -14.80
N THR A 110 0.86 19.66 -14.93
CA THR A 110 0.56 20.22 -16.24
C THR A 110 1.85 20.40 -17.02
N ALA A 111 1.91 19.85 -18.24
CA ALA A 111 3.02 20.09 -19.16
C ALA A 111 3.23 21.61 -19.31
N ALA A 112 4.46 22.07 -19.08
CA ALA A 112 4.87 23.45 -19.29
C ALA A 112 5.00 23.77 -20.79
#